data_AF-A0A8C3IPF3-F1
#
_entry.id   AF-A0A8C3IPF3-F1
#
_cell.length_a   1.000
_cell.length_b   1.000
_cell.length_c   1.000
_cell.angle_alpha   90.00
_cell.angle_beta   90.00
_cell.angle_gamma   90.00
#
_symmetry.space_group_name_H-M   'P 1'
#
loop_
_entity.id
_entity.type
_entity.pdbx_description
1 polymer ?
#
loop_
_entity_poly.entity_id
_entity_poly.type
_entity_poly.pdbx_seq_one_letter_code
_entity_poly.pdbx_strand_id
1 'polypeptide(L)'
;KMDFSPTLTYDGDGYKKRAACLCFRNESEEEVLLVSSSRHPDRWIVPGGGMEPEEEPNVAAVREVCEEAGVKGTLGRLVGIFENRK
;
A
#
# COMPACT_ATOMS: atom_id res chain seq x y z
N LYS A 1 20.21 9.17 -11.47
CA LYS A 1 19.28 8.21 -10.83
C LYS A 1 18.36 7.73 -11.94
N MET A 2 18.45 6.46 -12.35
CA MET A 2 17.47 5.92 -13.31
C MET A 2 16.09 6.01 -12.69
N ASP A 3 15.16 6.62 -13.41
CA ASP A 3 13.75 6.70 -13.05
C ASP A 3 13.13 5.31 -13.29
N PHE A 4 13.18 4.46 -12.26
CA PHE A 4 12.36 3.26 -12.20
C PHE A 4 10.96 3.69 -11.78
N SER A 5 10.24 4.35 -12.67
CA SER A 5 8.80 4.51 -12.50
C SER A 5 8.18 3.11 -12.58
N PRO A 6 7.59 2.58 -11.50
CA PRO A 6 7.03 1.24 -11.51
C PRO A 6 5.95 1.15 -12.59
N THR A 7 6.00 0.09 -13.40
CA THR A 7 5.00 -0.15 -14.45
C THR A 7 3.64 -0.31 -13.79
N LEU A 8 2.73 0.64 -14.05
CA LEU A 8 1.40 0.64 -13.43
C LEU A 8 0.55 -0.49 -14.00
N THR A 9 -0.07 -1.26 -13.12
CA THR A 9 -1.06 -2.27 -13.50
C THR A 9 -2.48 -1.75 -13.30
N TYR A 10 -3.41 -2.24 -14.14
CA TYR A 10 -4.82 -1.87 -14.17
C TYR A 10 -5.69 -3.13 -14.16
N ASP A 11 -6.91 -3.02 -13.65
CA ASP A 11 -7.93 -4.06 -13.79
C ASP A 11 -8.71 -3.94 -15.11
N GLY A 12 -9.68 -4.84 -15.32
CA GLY A 12 -10.48 -4.88 -16.55
C GLY A 12 -11.37 -3.65 -16.76
N ASP A 13 -11.66 -2.90 -15.68
CA ASP A 13 -12.49 -1.71 -15.70
C ASP A 13 -11.66 -0.42 -15.78
N GLY A 14 -10.33 -0.55 -15.86
CA GLY A 14 -9.39 0.56 -16.01
C GLY A 14 -8.98 1.22 -14.69
N TYR A 15 -9.31 0.64 -13.54
CA TYR A 15 -8.80 1.14 -12.25
C TYR A 15 -7.35 0.70 -12.05
N LYS A 16 -6.52 1.62 -11.57
CA LYS A 16 -5.15 1.31 -11.18
C LYS A 16 -5.16 0.35 -9.98
N LYS A 17 -4.47 -0.79 -10.12
CA LYS A 17 -4.31 -1.76 -9.04
C LYS A 17 -3.33 -1.26 -7.99
N ARG A 18 -3.73 -1.37 -6.73
CA ARG A 18 -2.96 -0.91 -5.57
C ARG A 18 -3.11 -1.89 -4.42
N ALA A 19 -2.08 -1.94 -3.59
CA ALA A 19 -2.08 -2.72 -2.36
C ALA A 19 -1.56 -1.85 -1.20
N ALA A 20 -2.08 -2.11 -0.01
CA ALA A 20 -1.78 -1.37 1.21
C ALA A 20 -1.95 -2.30 2.42
N CYS A 21 -1.31 -1.98 3.54
CA CYS A 21 -1.52 -2.68 4.82
C CYS A 21 -1.93 -1.69 5.91
N LEU A 22 -2.82 -2.13 6.78
CA LEU A 22 -2.99 -1.52 8.11
C LEU A 22 -1.88 -2.08 9.01
N CYS A 23 -0.84 -1.27 9.23
CA CYS A 23 0.30 -1.68 10.05
C CYS A 23 0.01 -1.43 11.53
N PHE A 24 -0.47 -2.47 12.22
CA PHE A 24 -0.73 -2.40 13.65
C PHE A 24 0.54 -2.56 14.49
N ARG A 25 0.57 -1.93 15.66
CA ARG A 25 1.69 -2.04 16.60
C ARG A 25 1.83 -3.45 17.20
N ASN A 26 0.71 -4.13 17.42
CA ASN A 26 0.64 -5.48 17.96
C ASN A 26 -0.71 -6.13 17.59
N GLU A 27 -0.96 -7.36 18.06
CA GLU A 27 -2.14 -8.17 17.73
C GLU A 27 -3.47 -7.63 18.30
N SER A 28 -3.48 -6.63 19.19
CA SER A 28 -4.73 -6.01 19.67
C SER A 28 -5.41 -5.15 18.59
N GLU A 29 -4.69 -4.79 17.53
CA GLU A 29 -5.18 -3.94 16.43
C GLU A 29 -5.68 -2.54 16.88
N GLU A 30 -5.22 -2.01 18.02
CA GLU A 30 -5.69 -0.73 18.59
C GLU A 30 -4.94 0.51 18.07
N GLU A 31 -3.67 0.36 17.67
CA GLU A 31 -2.82 1.44 17.18
C GLU A 31 -2.33 1.12 15.77
N VAL A 32 -2.57 2.03 14.81
CA VAL A 32 -2.17 1.89 13.40
C VAL A 32 -1.12 2.93 13.01
N LEU A 33 -0.12 2.52 12.23
CA LEU A 33 0.88 3.40 11.66
C LEU A 33 0.36 4.07 10.37
N LEU A 34 0.50 5.40 10.31
CA LEU A 34 0.26 6.20 9.11
C LEU A 34 1.57 6.87 8.67
N VAL A 35 1.64 7.24 7.40
CA VAL A 35 2.75 7.99 6.81
C VAL A 35 2.26 9.34 6.29
N SER A 36 3.15 10.33 6.18
CA SER A 36 2.80 11.63 5.61
C SER A 36 2.62 11.51 4.09
N SER A 37 1.64 12.22 3.53
CA SER A 37 1.38 12.18 2.09
C SER A 37 2.48 12.91 1.32
N SER A 38 2.98 12.28 0.26
CA SER A 38 3.93 12.91 -0.67
C SER A 38 3.36 14.11 -1.44
N ARG A 39 2.03 14.17 -1.64
CA ARG A 39 1.35 15.27 -2.35
C ARG A 39 0.93 16.41 -1.42
N HIS A 40 0.58 16.07 -0.17
CA HIS A 40 0.07 17.00 0.83
C HIS A 40 0.73 16.68 2.17
N PRO A 41 1.95 17.20 2.46
CA PRO A 41 2.75 16.81 3.63
C PRO A 41 2.06 17.03 4.99
N ASP A 42 1.01 17.85 5.04
CA ASP A 42 0.15 18.11 6.18
C ASP A 42 -0.90 17.01 6.43
N ARG A 43 -1.03 16.02 5.54
CA ARG A 43 -2.01 14.93 5.62
C ARG A 43 -1.35 13.59 5.87
N TRP A 44 -2.05 12.74 6.61
CA TRP A 44 -1.67 11.36 6.89
C TRP A 44 -2.42 10.40 5.97
N ILE A 45 -1.74 9.34 5.53
CA ILE A 45 -2.29 8.28 4.69
C ILE A 45 -1.89 6.91 5.22
N VAL A 46 -2.67 5.89 4.86
CA VAL A 46 -2.26 4.49 5.01
C VAL A 46 -1.14 4.22 3.99
N PRO A 47 -0.01 3.61 4.39
CA PRO A 47 1.07 3.28 3.47
C PRO A 47 0.61 2.23 2.45
N GLY A 48 0.97 2.44 1.19
CA GLY A 48 0.56 1.58 0.09
C GLY A 48 0.69 2.27 -1.26
N GLY A 49 0.99 1.49 -2.29
CA GLY A 49 1.30 2.01 -3.62
C GLY A 49 0.72 1.18 -4.75
N GLY A 50 1.43 1.14 -5.87
CA GLY A 50 0.96 0.49 -7.09
C GLY A 50 1.41 -0.97 -7.12
N MET A 51 0.56 -1.86 -7.62
CA MET A 51 1.01 -3.21 -7.91
C MET A 51 1.85 -3.23 -9.20
N GLU A 52 2.96 -3.94 -9.18
CA GLU A 52 3.80 -4.19 -10.36
C GLU A 52 3.21 -5.32 -11.23
N PRO A 53 3.62 -5.45 -12.51
CA PRO A 53 3.17 -6.53 -13.38
C PRO A 53 3.50 -7.90 -12.78
N GLU A 54 2.55 -8.84 -12.85
CA GLU A 54 2.66 -10.20 -12.28
C GLU A 54 2.89 -10.24 -10.76
N GLU A 55 2.74 -9.11 -10.06
CA GLU A 55 2.88 -9.04 -8.60
C GLU A 55 1.58 -9.47 -7.91
N GLU A 56 1.68 -10.40 -6.97
CA GLU A 56 0.54 -10.78 -6.13
C GLU A 56 0.19 -9.66 -5.13
N PRO A 57 -1.10 -9.41 -4.83
CA PRO A 57 -1.51 -8.29 -3.97
C PRO A 57 -0.85 -8.28 -2.58
N ASN A 58 -0.61 -9.46 -2.01
CA ASN A 58 0.06 -9.61 -0.72
C ASN A 58 1.55 -9.21 -0.78
N VAL A 59 2.24 -9.55 -1.87
CA VAL A 59 3.63 -9.19 -2.11
C VAL A 59 3.75 -7.68 -2.26
N ALA A 60 2.88 -7.08 -3.09
CA ALA A 60 2.80 -5.64 -3.28
C ALA A 60 2.57 -4.90 -1.96
N ALA A 61 1.62 -5.37 -1.14
CA ALA A 61 1.31 -4.73 0.14
C ALA A 61 2.51 -4.72 1.09
N VAL A 62 3.25 -5.84 1.19
CA VAL A 62 4.44 -5.96 2.04
C VAL A 62 5.61 -5.11 1.53
N ARG A 63 5.83 -5.07 0.21
CA ARG A 63 6.85 -4.21 -0.42
C ARG A 63 6.57 -2.74 -0.13
N GLU A 64 5.35 -2.28 -0.43
CA GLU A 64 4.97 -0.87 -0.31
C GLU A 64 5.09 -0.35 1.13
N VAL A 65 4.66 -1.12 2.14
CA VAL A 65 4.83 -0.67 3.54
C VAL A 65 6.29 -0.67 3.99
N CYS A 66 7.13 -1.53 3.42
CA CYS A 66 8.57 -1.49 3.66
C CYS A 66 9.20 -0.23 3.03
N GLU A 67 8.76 0.16 1.83
CA GLU A 67 9.27 1.32 1.09
C GLU A 67 8.80 2.65 1.69
N GLU A 68 7.50 2.78 2.00
CA GLU A 68 6.91 4.04 2.46
C GLU A 68 7.00 4.25 3.98
N ALA A 69 6.88 3.17 4.77
CA ALA A 69 6.84 3.26 6.23
C ALA A 69 8.07 2.66 6.93
N GLY A 70 8.94 1.95 6.20
CA GLY A 70 10.17 1.36 6.77
C GLY A 70 9.92 0.19 7.73
N VAL A 71 8.76 -0.47 7.65
CA VAL A 71 8.35 -1.53 8.59
C VAL A 71 8.28 -2.90 7.93
N LYS A 72 8.47 -3.95 8.75
CA LYS A 72 8.28 -5.36 8.39
C LYS A 72 7.50 -6.04 9.51
N GLY A 73 6.74 -7.08 9.18
CA GLY A 73 5.94 -7.83 10.16
C GLY A 73 5.28 -9.06 9.56
N THR A 74 4.41 -9.68 10.34
CA THR A 74 3.59 -10.81 9.89
C THR A 74 2.40 -10.30 9.09
N LEU A 75 2.25 -10.77 7.86
CA LEU A 75 1.09 -10.44 7.04
C LEU A 75 -0.16 -11.14 7.59
N GLY A 76 -1.20 -10.36 7.86
CA GLY A 76 -2.48 -10.83 8.35
C GLY A 76 -3.50 -11.16 7.26
N ARG A 77 -4.78 -11.08 7.62
CA ARG A 77 -5.92 -11.30 6.72
C ARG A 77 -6.05 -10.21 5.65
N LEU A 78 -6.66 -10.56 4.51
CA LEU A 78 -7.22 -9.57 3.60
C LEU A 78 -8.41 -8.87 4.28
N VAL A 79 -8.30 -7.57 4.52
CA VAL A 79 -9.40 -6.78 5.12
C VAL A 79 -10.52 -6.56 4.11
N GLY A 80 -10.17 -6.30 2.85
CA GLY A 80 -11.13 -6.09 1.77
C GLY A 80 -10.48 -5.48 0.54
N ILE A 81 -11.26 -5.34 -0.53
CA ILE A 81 -10.89 -4.61 -1.74
C ILE A 81 -11.68 -3.30 -1.72
N PHE A 82 -10.97 -2.18 -1.77
CA PHE A 82 -11.55 -0.85 -1.65
C PHE A 82 -11.34 -0.07 -2.95
N GLU A 83 -12.43 0.37 -3.55
CA GLU A 83 -12.40 1.20 -4.75
C GLU A 83 -12.43 2.69 -4.38
N ASN A 84 -11.62 3.48 -5.06
CA ASN A 84 -11.69 4.93 -4.99
C ASN A 84 -12.38 5.46 -6.25
N ARG A 85 -13.71 5.58 -6.17
CA ARG A 85 -14.53 6.21 -7.20
C ARG A 85 -14.52 7.72 -6.95
N LYS A 86 -13.61 8.42 -7.61
CA LYS A 86 -13.69 9.89 -7.73
C LYS A 86 -14.51 10.27 -8.94
#